data_AF-A0A2H9PL57-F1
#
_entry.id   AF-A0A2H9PL57-F1
#
_cell.length_a   1.000
_cell.length_b   1.000
_cell.length_c   1.000
_cell.angle_alpha   90.00
_cell.angle_beta   90.00
_cell.angle_gamma   90.00
#
_symmetry.space_group_name_H-M   'P 1'
#
loop_
_entity.id
_entity.type
_entity.pdbx_description
1 polymer ?
#
loop_
_entity_poly.entity_id
_entity_poly.type
_entity_poly.pdbx_seq_one_letter_code
_entity_poly.pdbx_strand_id
1 'polypeptide(L)' 'MIKKKQILRLEVNKEFRYDGDIKNHQHFICKNCRKIIDLQYPQLNNKIIKKTYLPNAKIDSVDIIFNGLCEHCV' A
#
# COMPACT_ATOMS: atom_id res chain seq x y z
N MET A 1 -1.67 -2.45 -26.99
CA MET A 1 -0.97 -2.46 -25.69
C MET A 1 -1.82 -3.22 -24.68
N ILE A 2 -1.44 -4.45 -24.33
CA ILE A 2 -2.17 -5.25 -23.34
C ILE A 2 -1.78 -4.72 -21.95
N LYS A 3 -2.68 -4.01 -21.27
CA LYS A 3 -2.52 -3.71 -19.84
C LYS A 3 -2.52 -5.07 -19.12
N LYS A 4 -1.35 -5.53 -18.66
CA LYS A 4 -1.29 -6.67 -17.74
C LYS A 4 -2.20 -6.33 -16.56
N LYS A 5 -3.23 -7.14 -16.33
CA LYS A 5 -4.04 -7.08 -15.10
C LYS A 5 -3.11 -7.46 -13.95
N GLN A 6 -2.42 -6.47 -13.41
CA GLN A 6 -1.71 -6.63 -12.15
C GLN A 6 -2.78 -6.61 -11.05
N ILE A 7 -2.63 -7.46 -10.05
CA ILE A 7 -3.48 -7.48 -8.86
C ILE A 7 -2.52 -7.25 -7.70
N LEU A 8 -2.77 -6.25 -6.87
CA LEU A 8 -1.97 -6.04 -5.68
C LEU A 8 -2.46 -7.01 -4.60
N ARG A 9 -1.55 -7.81 -4.05
CA ARG A 9 -1.84 -8.74 -2.96
C ARG A 9 -1.45 -8.08 -1.64
N LEU A 10 -2.43 -7.90 -0.77
CA LEU A 10 -2.26 -7.41 0.59
C LEU A 10 -2.35 -8.60 1.55
N GLU A 11 -1.37 -8.75 2.43
CA GLU A 11 -1.46 -9.71 3.53
C GLU A 11 -2.02 -8.99 4.76
N VAL A 12 -3.14 -9.47 5.27
CA VAL A 12 -3.86 -8.91 6.40
C VAL A 12 -4.13 -10.01 7.41
N ASN A 13 -3.39 -10.03 8.53
CA ASN A 13 -3.56 -11.03 9.58
C ASN A 13 -3.59 -12.48 9.05
N LYS A 14 -2.64 -12.86 8.19
CA LYS A 14 -2.52 -14.18 7.54
C LYS A 14 -3.61 -14.50 6.50
N GLU A 15 -4.50 -13.56 6.19
CA GLU A 15 -5.44 -13.63 5.06
C GLU A 15 -4.89 -12.83 3.88
N PHE A 16 -5.16 -13.27 2.65
CA PHE A 16 -4.83 -12.51 1.45
C PHE A 16 -6.04 -11.72 0.95
N ARG A 17 -5.84 -10.43 0.76
CA ARG A 17 -6.76 -9.52 0.07
C ARG A 17 -6.16 -9.12 -1.26
N TYR A 18 -7.02 -8.95 -2.25
CA TYR A 18 -6.62 -8.63 -3.62
C TYR A 18 -7.24 -7.30 -4.00
N ASP A 19 -6.40 -6.36 -4.41
CA ASP A 19 -6.82 -5.05 -4.86
C ASP A 19 -6.70 -4.97 -6.39
N GLY A 20 -7.80 -4.56 -7.02
CA GLY A 20 -7.93 -4.39 -8.46
C GLY A 20 -7.56 -2.98 -8.94
N ASP A 21 -7.44 -1.99 -8.05
CA ASP A 21 -6.91 -0.68 -8.40
C ASP A 21 -5.37 -0.71 -8.32
N ILE A 22 -4.74 -0.79 -9.48
CA ILE A 22 -3.27 -0.78 -9.59
C ILE A 22 -2.68 0.64 -9.61
N LYS A 23 -3.50 1.69 -9.41
CA LYS A 23 -2.96 3.04 -9.25
C LYS A 23 -2.16 3.11 -7.96
N ASN A 24 -1.12 3.95 -7.94
CA ASN A 24 -0.36 4.21 -6.72
C ASN A 24 -1.27 4.85 -5.66
N HIS A 25 -1.64 4.05 -4.67
CA HIS A 25 -2.31 4.49 -3.46
C HIS A 25 -1.77 3.67 -2.28
N GLN A 26 -2.14 4.07 -1.06
CA GLN A 26 -1.70 3.39 0.15
C GLN A 26 -2.90 2.86 0.90
N HIS A 27 -2.73 1.74 1.60
CA HIS A 27 -3.79 1.15 2.39
C HIS A 27 -3.58 1.45 3.85
N PHE A 28 -4.65 1.86 4.53
CA PHE A 28 -4.73 1.77 5.98
C PHE A 28 -5.52 0.52 6.37
N ILE A 29 -5.01 -0.23 7.35
CA ILE A 29 -5.61 -1.44 7.86
C ILE A 29 -5.86 -1.29 9.37
N CYS A 30 -7.12 -1.40 9.78
CA CYS A 30 -7.49 -1.43 11.18
C CYS A 30 -7.07 -2.76 11.83
N LYS A 31 -6.31 -2.71 12.92
CA LYS A 31 -5.87 -3.89 13.67
C LYS A 31 -7.00 -4.62 14.40
N ASN A 32 -8.08 -3.91 14.73
CA ASN A 32 -9.23 -4.47 15.44
C ASN A 32 -10.27 -5.05 14.47
N CYS A 33 -10.93 -4.19 13.68
CA CYS A 33 -12.03 -4.62 12.81
C CYS A 33 -11.59 -5.03 11.39
N ARG A 34 -10.30 -4.93 11.05
CA ARG A 34 -9.76 -5.26 9.72
C ARG A 34 -10.31 -4.42 8.57
N LYS A 35 -10.95 -3.27 8.86
CA LYS A 35 -11.36 -2.29 7.84
C LYS A 35 -10.13 -1.81 7.07
N ILE A 36 -10.22 -1.90 5.74
CA ILE A 36 -9.24 -1.34 4.79
C ILE A 36 -9.76 0.02 4.32
N ILE A 37 -8.90 1.02 4.31
CA ILE A 37 -9.21 2.38 3.86
C ILE A 37 -8.12 2.81 2.88
N ASP A 38 -8.53 3.21 1.68
CA ASP A 38 -7.60 3.72 0.68
C ASP A 38 -7.23 5.17 1.01
N LEU A 39 -5.93 5.45 1.03
CA LEU A 39 -5.40 6.78 1.28
C LEU A 39 -5.12 7.48 -0.04
N GLN A 40 -5.66 8.68 -0.19
CA GLN A 40 -5.47 9.51 -1.38
C GLN A 40 -4.17 10.32 -1.31
N TYR A 41 -3.02 9.64 -1.23
CA TYR A 41 -1.71 10.30 -1.29
C TYR A 41 -0.75 9.65 -2.30
N PRO A 42 -1.08 9.68 -3.60
CA PRO A 42 -0.35 8.96 -4.65
C PRO A 42 1.13 9.35 -4.77
N GLN A 43 1.50 10.56 -4.32
CA GLN A 43 2.89 11.04 -4.39
C GLN A 43 3.79 10.51 -3.26
N LEU A 44 3.24 9.84 -2.24
CA LEU A 44 4.01 9.38 -1.09
C LEU A 44 5.14 8.44 -1.50
N ASN A 45 4.84 7.44 -2.34
CA ASN A 45 5.81 6.43 -2.77
C ASN A 45 7.00 7.11 -3.46
N ASN A 46 6.75 8.07 -4.36
CA ASN A 46 7.80 8.84 -5.04
C ASN A 46 8.64 9.66 -4.06
N LYS A 47 8.01 10.26 -3.03
CA LYS A 47 8.74 11.00 -1.99
C LYS A 47 9.63 10.09 -1.16
N ILE A 48 9.17 8.89 -0.82
CA ILE A 48 9.95 7.89 -0.08
C ILE A 48 11.15 7.45 -0.93
N ILE A 49 10.93 7.04 -2.19
CA ILE A 49 11.99 6.62 -3.11
C ILE A 49 13.09 7.69 -3.20
N LYS A 50 12.71 8.97 -3.37
CA LYS A 50 13.68 10.08 -3.47
C LYS A 50 14.46 10.34 -2.18
N LYS A 51 13.88 10.05 -1.01
CA LYS A 51 14.51 10.25 0.29
C LYS A 51 15.34 9.05 0.75
N THR A 52 15.08 7.87 0.20
CA THR A 52 15.82 6.65 0.51
C THR A 52 17.12 6.60 -0.29
N TYR A 53 18.25 6.66 0.40
CA TYR A 53 19.56 6.40 -0.20
C TYR A 53 19.97 4.95 0.06
N LEU A 54 20.11 4.17 -1.00
CA LEU A 54 20.58 2.79 -0.99
C LEU A 54 21.69 2.65 -2.04
N PRO A 55 22.98 2.71 -1.63
CA PRO A 55 24.08 2.60 -2.57
C PRO A 55 24.05 1.23 -3.25
N ASN A 56 24.37 1.20 -4.55
CA ASN A 56 24.39 0.01 -5.41
C ASN A 56 23.03 -0.70 -5.59
N ALA A 57 21.91 0.00 -5.34
CA ALA A 57 20.58 -0.52 -5.61
C ALA A 57 19.74 0.44 -6.46
N LYS A 58 18.81 -0.14 -7.23
CA LYS A 58 17.74 0.59 -7.90
C LYS A 58 16.41 0.21 -7.26
N ILE A 59 15.62 1.21 -6.89
CA ILE A 59 14.28 1.01 -6.33
C ILE A 59 13.27 1.16 -7.48
N ASP A 60 12.58 0.08 -7.84
CA ASP A 60 11.57 0.09 -8.91
C ASP A 60 10.16 0.43 -8.38
N SER A 61 9.84 0.05 -7.15
CA SER A 61 8.55 0.32 -6.50
C SER A 61 8.68 0.41 -4.97
N VAL A 62 7.65 0.99 -4.35
CA VAL A 62 7.47 1.04 -2.89
C VAL A 62 6.01 0.79 -2.60
N ASP A 63 5.72 -0.14 -1.67
CA ASP A 63 4.38 -0.42 -1.16
C ASP A 63 4.30 0.05 0.30
N ILE A 64 3.25 0.81 0.64
CA ILE A 64 3.09 1.42 1.96
C ILE A 64 1.75 1.00 2.55
N ILE A 65 1.79 0.37 3.72
CA ILE A 65 0.62 -0.06 4.47
C ILE A 65 0.67 0.57 5.87
N PHE A 66 -0.35 1.33 6.21
CA PHE A 66 -0.55 1.91 7.53
C PHE A 66 -1.36 0.94 8.40
N ASN A 67 -0.91 0.67 9.62
CA ASN A 67 -1.61 -0.23 10.54
C ASN A 67 -1.97 0.50 11.83
N GLY A 68 -3.26 0.58 12.18
CA GLY A 68 -3.72 1.34 13.35
C GLY A 68 -5.14 0.98 13.80
N LEU A 69 -5.82 1.88 14.49
CA LEU A 69 -7.25 1.76 14.84
C LEU A 69 -8.05 2.73 13.98
N CYS A 70 -9.15 2.26 13.37
CA CYS A 70 -10.07 3.14 12.67
C CYS A 70 -10.94 3.93 13.66
N GLU A 71 -11.61 4.97 13.20
CA GLU A 71 -12.50 5.84 13.99
C GLU A 71 -13.55 5.09 14.84
N HIS A 72 -13.99 3.91 14.40
CA HIS A 72 -14.97 3.08 15.14
C HIS A 72 -14.34 2.16 16.19
N CYS A 73 -13.03 2.08 16.27
CA CYS A 73 -12.30 1.17 17.16
C CYS A 73 -11.39 1.89 18.16
N VAL A 74 -11.36 3.23 18.10
CA VAL A 74 -10.73 4.09 19.11
C VAL A 74 -11.72 4.33 20.24
#